data_AF-A0A165MNH7-F1
#
_entry.id   AF-A0A165MNH7-F1
#
_cell.length_a   1.000
_cell.length_b   1.000
_cell.length_c   1.000
_cell.angle_alpha   90.00
_cell.angle_beta   90.00
_cell.angle_gamma   90.00
#
_symmetry.space_group_name_H-M   'P 1'
#
loop_
_entity.id
_entity.type
_entity.pdbx_description
1 polymer ?
#
loop_
_entity_poly.entity_id
_entity_poly.type
_entity_poly.pdbx_seq_one_letter_code
_entity_poly.pdbx_strand_id
1 'polypeptide(L)'
;MSLQATPPTEVSADVSLRVPRGGSETLEAGVAGVLAAVDGVEDVAVDRVTSVRPTWTDIRVDADVSLTLRVNDDENTADGRTELLQAGFGVMAVNCVDVTGDA
;
A
#
# COMPACT_ATOMS: atom_id res chain seq x y z
N MET A 1 -9.80 -20.25 24.73
CA MET A 1 -10.14 -19.47 23.53
C MET A 1 -8.82 -19.11 22.88
N SER A 2 -8.46 -19.79 21.80
CA SER A 2 -7.24 -19.48 21.06
C SER A 2 -7.57 -18.32 20.15
N LEU A 3 -7.04 -17.13 20.46
CA LEU A 3 -6.98 -16.05 19.50
C LEU A 3 -5.98 -16.52 18.44
N GLN A 4 -6.46 -17.16 17.37
CA GLN A 4 -5.68 -17.25 16.15
C GLN A 4 -5.57 -15.81 15.65
N ALA A 5 -4.52 -15.13 16.12
CA ALA A 5 -4.06 -13.92 15.48
C ALA A 5 -3.66 -14.35 14.07
N THR A 6 -4.48 -14.00 13.09
CA THR A 6 -4.11 -14.17 11.68
C THR A 6 -2.72 -13.55 11.52
N PRO A 7 -1.73 -14.34 11.07
CA PRO A 7 -0.36 -13.85 10.98
C PRO A 7 -0.33 -12.70 9.98
N PRO A 8 0.35 -11.59 10.32
CA PRO A 8 0.58 -10.54 9.34
C PRO A 8 1.34 -11.13 8.14
N THR A 9 0.87 -10.82 6.93
CA THR A 9 1.54 -11.21 5.69
C THR A 9 2.28 -9.99 5.15
N GLU A 10 3.58 -10.15 4.90
CA GLU A 10 4.39 -9.14 4.24
C GLU A 10 4.19 -9.24 2.73
N VAL A 11 3.90 -8.10 2.10
CA VAL A 11 3.54 -8.04 0.69
C VAL A 11 4.22 -6.83 0.08
N SER A 12 4.94 -7.05 -1.01
CA SER A 12 5.55 -5.99 -1.80
C SER A 12 4.59 -5.62 -2.92
N ALA A 13 4.30 -4.33 -3.09
CA ALA A 13 3.39 -3.86 -4.11
C ALA A 13 3.99 -2.68 -4.88
N ASP A 14 3.82 -2.73 -6.20
CA ASP A 14 4.04 -1.59 -7.09
C ASP A 14 2.76 -0.77 -7.15
N VAL A 15 2.76 0.41 -6.54
CA VAL A 15 1.56 1.25 -6.45
C VAL A 15 1.76 2.63 -7.08
N SER A 16 0.77 3.04 -7.87
CA SER A 16 0.61 4.42 -8.29
C SER A 16 -0.31 5.12 -7.31
N LEU A 17 0.17 6.19 -6.69
CA LEU A 17 -0.55 6.96 -5.67
C LEU A 17 -0.71 8.42 -6.09
N ARG A 18 -1.77 9.03 -5.58
CA ARG A 18 -2.01 10.47 -5.70
C ARG A 18 -1.74 11.14 -4.36
N VAL A 19 -0.62 11.85 -4.26
CA VAL A 19 -0.23 12.58 -3.05
C VAL A 19 -0.73 14.04 -3.17
N PRO A 20 -1.57 14.52 -2.22
CA PRO A 20 -2.03 15.89 -2.22
C PRO A 20 -0.86 16.85 -1.95
N ARG A 21 -0.84 17.98 -2.67
CA ARG A 21 0.20 18.99 -2.47
C ARG A 21 0.01 19.70 -1.13
N GLY A 22 1.08 19.76 -0.33
CA GLY A 22 1.15 20.57 0.89
C GLY A 22 0.66 19.88 2.17
N GLY A 23 0.34 18.58 2.14
CA GLY A 23 -0.13 17.83 3.31
C GLY A 23 0.94 17.03 4.06
N SER A 24 2.17 16.92 3.54
CA SER A 24 3.20 16.01 4.06
C SER A 24 4.58 16.64 3.96
N GLU A 25 5.42 16.47 4.98
CA GLU A 25 6.78 17.04 5.03
C GLU A 25 7.70 16.44 3.94
N THR A 26 7.46 15.17 3.57
CA THR A 26 8.12 14.47 2.46
C THR A 26 7.13 13.67 1.62
N LEU A 27 7.51 13.33 0.37
CA LEU A 27 6.70 12.47 -0.51
C LEU A 27 6.49 11.08 0.10
N GLU A 28 7.54 10.50 0.68
CA GLU A 28 7.49 9.19 1.34
C GLU A 28 6.52 9.19 2.51
N ALA A 29 6.52 10.26 3.33
CA ALA A 29 5.54 10.40 4.42
C ALA A 29 4.10 10.54 3.89
N GLY A 30 3.91 11.22 2.76
CA GLY A 30 2.60 11.33 2.10
C GLY A 30 2.11 9.99 1.54
N VAL A 31 3.00 9.22 0.91
CA VAL A 31 2.72 7.86 0.43
C VAL A 31 2.38 6.93 1.60
N ALA A 32 3.21 6.92 2.65
CA ALA A 32 3.00 6.11 3.84
C ALA A 32 1.68 6.46 4.53
N GLY A 33 1.34 7.75 4.63
CA GLY A 33 0.07 8.19 5.21
C GLY A 33 -1.17 7.76 4.42
N VAL A 34 -1.10 7.74 3.08
CA VAL A 34 -2.19 7.25 2.23
C VAL A 34 -2.38 5.74 2.39
N LEU A 35 -1.27 4.99 2.43
CA LEU A 35 -1.31 3.53 2.59
C LEU A 35 -1.70 3.09 4.00
N ALA A 36 -1.28 3.82 5.03
CA ALA A 36 -1.68 3.57 6.41
C ALA A 36 -3.16 3.89 6.68
N ALA A 37 -3.82 4.64 5.79
CA ALA A 37 -5.26 4.88 5.86
C ALA A 37 -6.10 3.73 5.27
N VAL A 38 -5.45 2.71 4.67
CA VAL A 38 -6.14 1.53 4.12
C VAL A 38 -6.48 0.56 5.24
N ASP A 39 -7.74 0.15 5.31
CA ASP A 39 -8.21 -0.80 6.33
C ASP A 39 -7.54 -2.17 6.14
N GLY A 40 -6.84 -2.65 7.17
CA GLY A 40 -6.10 -3.91 7.13
C GLY A 40 -4.58 -3.78 6.91
N VAL A 41 -4.07 -2.57 6.67
CA VAL A 41 -2.62 -2.29 6.68
C VAL A 41 -2.16 -2.05 8.12
N GLU A 42 -1.24 -2.87 8.63
CA GLU A 42 -0.60 -2.65 9.94
C GLU A 42 0.67 -1.80 9.82
N ASP A 43 1.47 -2.02 8.77
CA ASP A 43 2.73 -1.31 8.58
C ASP A 43 2.96 -0.99 7.10
N VAL A 44 3.63 0.14 6.86
CA VAL A 44 3.98 0.62 5.52
C VAL A 44 5.45 1.04 5.50
N ALA A 45 6.23 0.36 4.67
CA ALA A 45 7.58 0.77 4.31
C ALA A 45 7.61 1.19 2.84
N VAL A 46 8.13 2.38 2.58
CA VAL A 46 8.40 2.84 1.20
C VAL A 46 9.82 2.44 0.84
N ASP A 47 9.99 1.43 0.00
CA ASP A 47 11.30 0.96 -0.43
C ASP A 47 11.94 1.92 -1.42
N ARG A 48 11.15 2.37 -2.39
CA ARG A 48 11.64 3.24 -3.45
C ARG A 48 10.52 4.00 -4.13
N VAL A 49 10.80 5.23 -4.53
CA VAL A 49 9.99 5.97 -5.49
C VAL A 49 10.56 5.78 -6.89
N THR A 50 9.78 5.21 -7.81
CA THR A 50 10.18 4.91 -9.19
C THR A 50 9.86 6.07 -10.13
N SER A 51 8.77 6.79 -9.89
CA SER A 51 8.38 7.95 -10.71
C SER A 51 7.64 9.00 -9.90
N VAL A 52 7.86 10.27 -10.26
CA VAL A 52 7.13 11.41 -9.69
C VAL A 52 6.67 12.30 -10.84
N ARG A 53 5.35 12.47 -10.95
CA ARG A 53 4.69 13.24 -11.99
C ARG A 53 3.80 14.31 -11.33
N PRO A 54 4.31 15.54 -11.16
CA PRO A 54 3.51 16.63 -10.63
C PRO A 54 2.38 16.99 -11.61
N THR A 55 1.15 17.02 -11.10
CA THR A 55 -0.06 17.49 -11.78
C THR A 55 -0.46 18.86 -11.25
N TRP A 56 -1.51 19.46 -11.82
CA TRP A 56 -1.98 20.80 -11.48
C TRP A 56 -2.49 20.90 -10.03
N THR A 57 -3.17 19.87 -9.51
CA THR A 57 -3.75 19.86 -8.14
C THR A 57 -3.12 18.84 -7.20
N ASP A 58 -2.24 17.98 -7.68
CA ASP A 58 -1.71 16.83 -6.93
C ASP A 58 -0.37 16.37 -7.52
N ILE A 59 0.26 15.38 -6.87
CA ILE A 59 1.47 14.73 -7.34
C ILE A 59 1.17 13.26 -7.52
N ARG A 60 1.33 12.75 -8.74
CA ARG A 60 1.27 11.31 -9.01
C ARG A 60 2.64 10.72 -8.71
N VAL A 61 2.67 9.70 -7.85
CA VAL A 61 3.90 9.04 -7.41
C VAL A 61 3.74 7.56 -7.69
N ASP A 62 4.70 6.99 -8.39
CA ASP A 62 4.83 5.56 -8.55
C ASP A 62 5.92 5.11 -7.57
N ALA A 63 5.60 4.17 -6.69
CA ALA A 63 6.51 3.70 -5.64
C ALA A 63 6.39 2.19 -5.44
N ASP A 64 7.54 1.57 -5.18
CA ASP A 64 7.66 0.25 -4.59
C ASP A 64 7.45 0.40 -3.08
N VAL A 65 6.46 -0.32 -2.56
CA VAL A 65 6.14 -0.31 -1.13
C VAL A 65 6.05 -1.72 -0.59
N SER A 66 6.62 -1.94 0.58
CA SER A 66 6.41 -3.15 1.38
C SER A 66 5.35 -2.85 2.43
N LEU A 67 4.32 -3.69 2.45
CA LEU A 67 3.13 -3.53 3.28
C LEU A 67 2.98 -4.76 4.14
N THR A 68 2.71 -4.54 5.42
CA THR A 68 2.28 -5.62 6.31
C THR A 68 0.76 -5.60 6.35
N LEU A 69 0.15 -6.58 5.69
CA LEU A 69 -1.29 -6.72 5.57
C LEU A 69 -1.79 -7.79 6.52
N ARG A 70 -2.89 -7.49 7.21
CA ARG A 70 -3.60 -8.44 8.05
C ARG A 70 -4.95 -8.79 7.43
N VAL A 71 -4.89 -9.66 6.43
CA VAL A 71 -6.07 -10.14 5.69
C VAL A 71 -6.41 -11.55 6.16
N ASN A 72 -7.72 -11.86 6.24
CA ASN A 72 -8.16 -13.22 6.54
C ASN A 72 -7.68 -14.19 5.44
N ASP A 73 -7.30 -15.41 5.79
CA ASP A 73 -6.78 -16.42 4.86
C ASP A 73 -7.65 -16.58 3.60
N ASP A 74 -8.97 -16.54 3.74
CA ASP A 74 -9.93 -16.65 2.63
C ASP A 74 -9.84 -15.50 1.59
N GLU A 75 -9.36 -14.32 1.99
CA GLU A 75 -9.19 -13.15 1.11
C GLU A 75 -7.71 -12.86 0.80
N ASN A 76 -6.79 -13.72 1.26
CA ASN A 76 -5.34 -13.55 1.15
C ASN A 76 -4.81 -13.91 -0.26
N THR A 77 -5.56 -13.54 -1.29
CA THR A 77 -5.20 -13.73 -2.71
C THR A 77 -4.61 -12.45 -3.30
N ALA A 78 -3.83 -12.56 -4.38
CA ALA A 78 -3.25 -11.40 -5.05
C ALA A 78 -4.35 -10.42 -5.53
N ASP A 79 -5.47 -10.94 -6.04
CA ASP A 79 -6.63 -10.15 -6.46
C ASP A 79 -7.30 -9.45 -5.27
N GLY A 80 -7.59 -10.17 -4.18
CA GLY A 80 -8.24 -9.58 -2.98
C GLY A 80 -7.40 -8.47 -2.34
N ARG A 81 -6.08 -8.64 -2.26
CA ARG A 81 -5.15 -7.60 -1.78
C ARG A 81 -5.08 -6.42 -2.73
N THR A 82 -5.12 -6.68 -4.03
CA THR A 82 -5.15 -5.65 -5.07
C THR A 82 -6.42 -4.81 -4.96
N GLU A 83 -7.58 -5.45 -4.77
CA GLU A 83 -8.86 -4.77 -4.56
C GLU A 83 -8.88 -3.96 -3.26
N LEU A 84 -8.34 -4.50 -2.17
CA LEU A 84 -8.24 -3.80 -0.89
C LEU A 84 -7.33 -2.57 -0.98
N LEU A 85 -6.19 -2.69 -1.65
CA LEU A 85 -5.31 -1.55 -1.90
C LEU A 85 -5.95 -0.52 -2.83
N GLN A 86 -6.66 -0.95 -3.88
CA GLN A 86 -7.40 -0.04 -4.75
C GLN A 86 -8.59 0.64 -4.06
N ALA A 87 -9.17 0.02 -3.03
CA ALA A 87 -10.17 0.65 -2.17
C ALA A 87 -9.56 1.74 -1.27
N GLY A 88 -8.24 1.74 -1.11
CA GLY A 88 -7.47 2.74 -0.39
C GLY A 88 -7.57 4.13 -1.01
N PHE A 89 -7.95 5.12 -0.19
CA PHE A 89 -8.19 6.48 -0.66
C PHE A 89 -6.89 7.19 -1.05
N GLY A 90 -6.51 7.08 -2.33
CA GLY A 90 -5.28 7.67 -2.88
C GLY A 90 -4.47 6.70 -3.75
N VAL A 91 -4.79 5.41 -3.72
CA VAL A 91 -4.24 4.41 -4.64
C VAL A 91 -4.97 4.53 -5.98
N MET A 92 -4.22 4.84 -7.03
CA MET A 92 -4.74 4.99 -8.40
C MET A 92 -4.64 3.70 -9.19
N ALA A 93 -3.58 2.93 -8.93
CA ALA A 93 -3.36 1.63 -9.56
C ALA A 93 -2.43 0.80 -8.68
N VAL A 94 -2.64 -0.50 -8.70
CA VAL A 94 -1.72 -1.49 -8.16
C VAL A 94 -1.25 -2.30 -9.36
N ASN A 95 0.03 -2.20 -9.68
CA ASN A 95 0.58 -2.72 -10.93
C ASN A 95 1.09 -4.15 -10.76
N CYS A 96 1.61 -4.47 -9.57
CA CYS A 96 2.05 -5.80 -9.18
C CYS A 96 1.90 -5.94 -7.66
N VAL A 97 1.60 -7.14 -7.20
CA VAL A 97 1.58 -7.51 -5.77
C VAL A 97 2.32 -8.84 -5.65
N ASP A 98 3.44 -8.82 -4.94
CA ASP A 98 4.28 -9.97 -4.67
C ASP A 98 4.26 -10.31 -3.17
N VAL A 99 4.15 -11.59 -2.84
CA VAL A 99 3.99 -12.04 -1.46
C VAL A 99 5.35 -12.45 -0.94
N THR A 100 5.93 -11.64 -0.06
CA THR A 100 7.15 -12.03 0.64
C THR A 100 6.72 -12.78 1.90
N GLY A 101 6.31 -14.04 1.78
CA GLY A 101 5.84 -14.78 2.96
C GLY A 101 5.29 -16.19 2.74
N ASP A 102 5.22 -16.70 1.52
CA ASP A 102 4.88 -18.10 1.27
C ASP A 102 6.18 -18.91 1.08
N ALA A 103 6.74 -19.40 2.20
CA ALA A 103 7.86 -20.34 2.24
C ALA A 103 7.60 -21.46 3.25
#